data_AF-A0A974TCD7-F1
#
_entry.id   AF-A0A974TCD7-F1
#
_cell.length_a   1.000
_cell.length_b   1.000
_cell.length_c   1.000
_cell.angle_alpha   90.00
_cell.angle_beta   90.00
_cell.angle_gamma   90.00
#
_symmetry.space_group_name_H-M   'P 1'
#
loop_
_entity.id
_entity.type
_entity.pdbx_description
1 polymer ?
#
loop_
_entity_poly.entity_id
_entity_poly.type
_entity_poly.pdbx_seq_one_letter_code
_entity_poly.pdbx_strand_id
1 'polypeptide(L)'
;MHRNASRRRRAQEETCVYRVLRRASQAAAVLCLWGAHPVLAGTPEPAPVAPPIVSEDLRSSGEAGPTLAWMQFCDQHPRECSIDSSEPDTIPLTDGTWSSLQEVNKHVNRTIAAVPDQDHWGVVDRWDYPDDGLGDCEDMQLLKRKLLVERGLPQRAMRMTVVIDELGAGHAVLRVRTDLGDLILDNKRDAVLPWQQTGYVYVKGEGAEGKAWVWFGDRIAPTATAAK
;
A
#
# COMPACT_ATOMS: atom_id res chain seq x y z
N MET A 1 43.86 30.80 56.41
CA MET A 1 43.79 31.91 55.42
C MET A 1 42.54 31.71 54.56
N HIS A 2 41.68 32.73 54.53
CA HIS A 2 40.47 33.01 53.70
C HIS A 2 39.80 31.87 52.90
N ARG A 3 38.57 31.39 53.18
CA ARG A 3 37.20 31.97 53.08
C ARG A 3 36.82 32.57 51.72
N ASN A 4 35.92 31.90 50.99
CA ASN A 4 34.55 32.36 50.63
C ASN A 4 33.84 31.27 49.81
N ALA A 5 32.87 30.50 50.34
CA ALA A 5 31.48 30.85 50.67
C ALA A 5 30.68 31.25 49.40
N SER A 6 29.85 30.36 48.82
CA SER A 6 28.43 30.11 49.14
C SER A 6 27.53 31.29 48.74
N ARG A 7 26.40 31.19 48.04
CA ARG A 7 25.13 30.53 48.41
C ARG A 7 24.09 30.96 47.33
N ARG A 8 23.31 30.03 46.75
CA ARG A 8 21.89 29.71 47.08
C ARG A 8 20.83 30.79 46.80
N ARG A 9 19.89 30.35 45.94
CA ARG A 9 18.41 30.30 46.12
C ARG A 9 17.55 31.54 45.82
N ARG A 10 16.48 31.22 45.05
CA ARG A 10 15.07 31.66 45.18
C ARG A 10 14.82 33.15 44.97
N ALA A 11 13.68 33.63 44.54
CA ALA A 11 12.41 33.16 43.97
C ALA A 11 11.55 34.42 44.03
N GLN A 12 10.65 34.63 43.07
CA GLN A 12 9.46 35.48 43.23
C GLN A 12 9.81 36.98 43.48
N GLU A 13 9.00 37.99 43.27
CA GLU A 13 7.68 38.28 42.72
C GLU A 13 7.64 39.83 42.73
N GLU A 14 6.60 40.40 42.10
CA GLU A 14 6.04 41.70 42.49
C GLU A 14 6.76 43.01 42.08
N THR A 15 6.29 43.54 40.96
CA THR A 15 5.62 44.86 40.77
C THR A 15 5.88 46.06 41.72
N CYS A 16 5.73 47.24 41.09
CA CYS A 16 5.42 48.59 41.61
C CYS A 16 6.61 49.51 41.97
N VAL A 17 6.62 50.83 41.74
CA VAL A 17 5.72 51.82 41.11
C VAL A 17 6.54 53.14 41.00
N TYR A 18 6.41 53.82 39.86
CA TYR A 18 6.50 55.27 39.57
C TYR A 18 7.47 56.24 40.28
N ARG A 19 8.14 57.05 39.45
CA ARG A 19 8.17 58.54 39.34
C ARG A 19 9.56 58.96 38.84
N VAL A 20 9.82 59.94 37.98
CA VAL A 20 9.12 61.04 37.28
C VAL A 20 10.09 61.47 36.17
N LEU A 21 9.63 61.96 35.02
CA LEU A 21 10.07 63.25 34.42
C LEU A 21 9.44 63.51 33.04
N ARG A 22 8.59 64.55 33.04
CA ARG A 22 8.44 65.63 32.05
C ARG A 22 8.27 65.30 30.55
N ARG A 23 7.00 65.41 30.15
CA ARG A 23 6.42 66.21 29.04
C ARG A 23 7.37 66.63 27.90
N ALA A 24 7.06 66.13 26.70
CA ALA A 24 6.95 66.97 25.50
C ALA A 24 5.92 66.31 24.56
N SER A 25 4.79 66.98 24.38
CA SER A 25 3.77 66.60 23.40
C SER A 25 4.30 66.85 21.99
N GLN A 26 4.42 65.79 21.20
CA GLN A 26 4.34 65.88 19.75
C GLN A 26 3.28 64.89 19.30
N ALA A 27 2.25 65.41 18.63
CA ALA A 27 1.18 64.62 18.06
C ALA A 27 1.78 63.72 16.96
N ALA A 28 1.94 62.43 17.26
CA ALA A 28 2.22 61.43 16.25
C ALA A 28 0.90 61.09 15.55
N ALA A 29 0.79 61.47 14.28
CA ALA A 29 -0.26 60.98 13.41
C ALA A 29 -0.10 59.45 13.28
N VAL A 30 -1.02 58.69 13.87
CA VAL A 30 -1.10 57.24 13.68
C VAL A 30 -1.72 57.02 12.30
N LEU A 31 -0.88 56.80 11.29
CA LEU A 31 -1.32 56.13 10.07
C LEU A 31 -1.56 54.66 10.42
N CYS A 32 -2.83 54.27 10.56
CA CYS A 32 -3.24 52.87 10.51
C CYS A 32 -3.01 52.36 9.08
N LEU A 33 -1.78 51.93 8.77
CA LEU A 33 -1.53 51.07 7.64
C LEU A 33 -2.17 49.72 7.95
N TRP A 34 -3.36 49.48 7.39
CA TRP A 34 -3.93 48.14 7.29
C TRP A 34 -2.97 47.29 6.47
N GLY A 35 -2.10 46.54 7.16
CA GLY A 35 -1.28 45.52 6.54
C GLY A 35 -2.20 44.44 6.00
N ALA A 36 -2.39 44.40 4.68
CA ALA A 36 -2.96 43.25 4.01
C ALA A 36 -1.99 42.07 4.17
N HIS A 37 -2.24 41.20 5.14
CA HIS A 37 -1.56 39.92 5.20
C HIS A 37 -2.06 39.06 4.04
N PRO A 38 -1.17 38.57 3.15
CA PRO A 38 -1.58 37.65 2.11
C PRO A 38 -2.08 36.38 2.78
N VAL A 39 -3.36 36.08 2.57
CA VAL A 39 -3.92 34.77 2.90
C VAL A 39 -3.21 33.77 1.99
N LEU A 40 -2.30 32.96 2.56
CA LEU A 40 -1.79 31.79 1.86
C LEU A 40 -2.98 30.87 1.60
N ALA A 41 -3.46 30.86 0.35
CA ALA A 41 -4.38 29.84 -0.11
C ALA A 41 -3.68 28.49 0.04
N GLY A 42 -4.15 27.66 0.97
CA GLY A 42 -3.70 26.28 1.07
C GLY A 42 -3.94 25.59 -0.26
N THR A 43 -2.93 24.87 -0.75
CA THR A 43 -3.10 24.01 -1.92
C THR A 43 -4.21 23.00 -1.62
N PRO A 44 -5.24 22.88 -2.46
CA PRO A 44 -6.28 21.89 -2.24
C PRO A 44 -5.65 20.49 -2.21
N GLU A 45 -5.94 19.75 -1.14
CA GLU A 45 -5.59 18.35 -1.01
C GLU A 45 -6.26 17.58 -2.16
N PRO A 46 -5.55 16.69 -2.88
CA PRO A 46 -6.14 15.93 -3.97
C PRO A 46 -7.33 15.13 -3.44
N ALA A 47 -8.48 15.27 -4.12
CA ALA A 47 -9.67 14.51 -3.78
C ALA A 47 -9.37 12.99 -3.84
N PRO A 48 -9.94 12.18 -2.93
CA PRO A 48 -9.83 10.74 -3.03
C PRO A 48 -10.39 10.28 -4.38
N VAL A 49 -9.60 9.46 -5.09
CA VAL A 49 -10.03 8.84 -6.35
C VAL A 49 -11.27 8.03 -6.02
N ALA A 50 -12.39 8.27 -6.72
CA ALA A 50 -13.64 7.57 -6.48
C ALA A 50 -13.47 6.05 -6.69
N PRO A 51 -14.19 5.18 -5.94
CA PRO A 51 -14.15 3.75 -6.17
C PRO A 51 -14.64 3.42 -7.60
N PRO A 52 -14.12 2.34 -8.20
CA PRO A 52 -14.58 1.92 -9.52
C PRO A 52 -16.07 1.53 -9.51
N ILE A 53 -16.71 1.69 -10.67
CA ILE A 53 -18.07 1.20 -10.95
C ILE A 53 -18.11 -0.31 -10.72
N VAL A 54 -19.22 -0.81 -10.16
CA VAL A 54 -19.48 -2.24 -9.94
C VAL A 54 -19.04 -3.06 -11.13
N SER A 55 -18.09 -3.96 -10.89
CA SER A 55 -17.54 -4.90 -11.85
C SER A 55 -18.09 -6.30 -11.55
N GLU A 56 -18.37 -7.10 -12.58
CA GLU A 56 -18.62 -8.53 -12.37
C GLU A 56 -17.38 -9.22 -11.76
N ASP A 57 -17.60 -10.27 -10.99
CA ASP A 57 -16.52 -11.09 -10.42
C ASP A 57 -15.81 -11.93 -11.50
N LEU A 58 -14.51 -12.17 -11.32
CA LEU A 58 -13.77 -13.11 -12.15
C LEU A 58 -14.18 -14.54 -11.78
N ARG A 59 -14.89 -15.21 -12.71
CA ARG A 59 -15.45 -16.55 -12.52
C ARG A 59 -14.45 -17.65 -12.83
N SER A 60 -14.41 -18.68 -11.99
CA SER A 60 -13.59 -19.86 -12.23
C SER A 60 -14.21 -20.79 -13.27
N SER A 61 -13.39 -21.41 -14.12
CA SER A 61 -13.77 -22.45 -15.09
C SER A 61 -13.52 -23.88 -14.60
N GLY A 62 -12.86 -24.06 -13.45
CA GLY A 62 -12.62 -25.37 -12.84
C GLY A 62 -11.42 -25.37 -11.88
N GLU A 63 -11.13 -26.53 -11.30
CA GLU A 63 -9.96 -26.72 -10.43
C GLU A 63 -8.65 -26.70 -11.23
N ALA A 64 -7.62 -26.12 -10.63
CA ALA A 64 -6.27 -26.02 -11.18
C ALA A 64 -5.21 -26.43 -10.15
N GLY A 65 -4.03 -26.81 -10.65
CA GLY A 65 -2.84 -26.92 -9.83
C GLY A 65 -2.10 -25.58 -9.68
N PRO A 66 -1.42 -25.33 -8.54
CA PRO A 66 -0.55 -24.17 -8.35
C PRO A 66 0.64 -24.16 -9.32
N THR A 67 1.45 -23.10 -9.28
CA THR A 67 2.79 -23.11 -9.90
C THR A 67 3.77 -23.90 -9.04
N LEU A 68 4.90 -24.34 -9.61
CA LEU A 68 5.95 -25.01 -8.85
C LEU A 68 6.56 -24.07 -7.80
N ALA A 69 6.84 -22.83 -8.18
CA ALA A 69 7.39 -21.82 -7.27
C ALA A 69 6.44 -21.51 -6.09
N TRP A 70 5.12 -21.44 -6.34
CA TRP A 70 4.13 -21.34 -5.24
C TRP A 70 4.22 -22.49 -4.26
N MET A 71 4.30 -23.74 -4.75
CA MET A 71 4.41 -24.90 -3.86
C MET A 71 5.68 -24.82 -2.99
N GLN A 72 6.81 -24.45 -3.60
CA GLN A 72 8.09 -24.29 -2.89
C GLN A 72 8.05 -23.14 -1.87
N PHE A 73 7.35 -22.05 -2.19
CA PHE A 73 7.11 -20.96 -1.25
C PHE A 73 6.25 -21.42 -0.08
N CYS A 74 5.16 -22.17 -0.33
CA CYS A 74 4.31 -22.71 0.74
C CYS A 74 5.03 -23.70 1.68
N ASP A 75 6.01 -24.44 1.17
CA ASP A 75 6.83 -25.33 2.00
C ASP A 75 7.68 -24.53 3.01
N GLN A 76 8.13 -23.33 2.63
CA GLN A 76 8.92 -22.43 3.47
C GLN A 76 8.05 -21.54 4.34
N HIS A 77 6.89 -21.11 3.82
CA HIS A 77 5.96 -20.16 4.41
C HIS A 77 4.54 -20.75 4.51
N PRO A 78 4.31 -21.82 5.30
CA PRO A 78 3.04 -22.56 5.29
C PRO A 78 1.82 -21.73 5.70
N ARG A 79 2.01 -20.65 6.47
CA ARG A 79 0.93 -19.73 6.86
C ARG A 79 0.42 -18.91 5.67
N GLU A 80 1.27 -18.58 4.70
CA GLU A 80 0.90 -17.78 3.53
C GLU A 80 -0.05 -18.51 2.58
N CYS A 81 -0.05 -19.84 2.65
CA CYS A 81 -0.88 -20.69 1.80
C CYS A 81 -1.98 -21.42 2.59
N SER A 82 -2.14 -21.06 3.86
CA SER A 82 -3.22 -21.56 4.69
C SER A 82 -4.42 -20.64 4.55
N ILE A 83 -5.59 -21.21 4.25
CA ILE A 83 -6.85 -20.45 4.21
C ILE A 83 -7.59 -20.68 5.52
N ASP A 84 -7.90 -19.60 6.22
CA ASP A 84 -8.88 -19.60 7.30
C ASP A 84 -10.28 -19.40 6.70
N SER A 85 -11.09 -20.47 6.67
CA SER A 85 -12.44 -20.43 6.12
C SER A 85 -13.44 -19.66 6.98
N SER A 86 -13.03 -19.23 8.19
CA SER A 86 -13.83 -18.32 9.02
C SER A 86 -13.68 -16.85 8.60
N GLU A 87 -12.62 -16.50 7.87
CA GLU A 87 -12.47 -15.17 7.31
C GLU A 87 -13.49 -14.91 6.18
N PRO A 88 -13.97 -13.66 6.03
CA PRO A 88 -14.72 -13.26 4.85
C PRO A 88 -13.93 -13.48 3.57
N ASP A 89 -14.57 -14.01 2.54
CA ASP A 89 -13.98 -14.19 1.21
C ASP A 89 -14.15 -12.97 0.29
N THR A 90 -14.76 -11.90 0.82
CA THR A 90 -15.03 -10.61 0.19
C THR A 90 -14.75 -9.46 1.16
N ILE A 91 -14.31 -8.31 0.63
CA ILE A 91 -14.06 -7.08 1.39
C ILE A 91 -15.09 -6.00 1.04
N PRO A 92 -15.77 -5.38 2.01
CA PRO A 92 -16.57 -4.19 1.74
C PRO A 92 -15.70 -3.03 1.24
N LEU A 93 -15.98 -2.48 0.06
CA LEU A 93 -15.19 -1.39 -0.55
C LEU A 93 -15.62 -0.01 -0.01
N THR A 94 -15.39 0.20 1.27
CA THR A 94 -15.49 1.50 1.94
C THR A 94 -14.35 2.45 1.52
N ASP A 95 -14.48 3.74 1.84
CA ASP A 95 -13.40 4.72 1.60
C ASP A 95 -12.08 4.31 2.29
N GLY A 96 -12.13 3.74 3.49
CA GLY A 96 -10.95 3.31 4.25
C GLY A 96 -10.25 2.08 3.66
N THR A 97 -11.03 1.09 3.21
CA THR A 97 -10.47 -0.08 2.53
C THR A 97 -9.92 0.30 1.16
N TRP A 98 -10.61 1.16 0.41
CA TRP A 98 -10.13 1.68 -0.88
C TRP A 98 -8.83 2.49 -0.74
N SER A 99 -8.72 3.36 0.27
CA SER A 99 -7.47 4.07 0.59
C SER A 99 -6.35 3.08 0.94
N SER A 100 -6.64 2.06 1.75
CA SER A 100 -5.65 1.05 2.13
C SER A 100 -5.08 0.30 0.92
N LEU A 101 -5.94 -0.13 -0.01
CA LEU A 101 -5.50 -0.82 -1.23
C LEU A 101 -4.58 0.05 -2.08
N GLN A 102 -4.95 1.31 -2.30
CA GLN A 102 -4.15 2.24 -3.10
C GLN A 102 -2.80 2.57 -2.44
N GLU A 103 -2.81 2.82 -1.13
CA GLU A 103 -1.60 3.15 -0.38
C GLU A 103 -0.60 1.99 -0.36
N VAL A 104 -1.05 0.77 -0.06
CA VAL A 104 -0.16 -0.40 -0.08
C VAL A 104 0.38 -0.64 -1.47
N ASN A 105 -0.47 -0.60 -2.51
CA ASN A 105 -0.03 -0.81 -3.89
C ASN A 105 1.08 0.18 -4.26
N LYS A 106 0.82 1.47 -4.06
CA LYS A 106 1.75 2.55 -4.35
C LYS A 106 3.01 2.50 -3.49
N HIS A 107 2.90 2.14 -2.23
CA HIS A 107 4.04 2.03 -1.31
C HIS A 107 5.00 0.94 -1.78
N VAL A 108 4.50 -0.27 -2.04
CA VAL A 108 5.33 -1.39 -2.49
C VAL A 108 5.97 -1.08 -3.84
N ASN A 109 5.20 -0.55 -4.80
CA ASN A 109 5.70 -0.16 -6.13
C ASN A 109 6.84 0.87 -6.10
N ARG A 110 6.96 1.65 -5.02
CA ARG A 110 7.99 2.69 -4.85
C ARG A 110 9.18 2.25 -4.03
N THR A 111 9.02 1.23 -3.20
CA THR A 111 10.02 0.82 -2.21
C THR A 111 10.78 -0.41 -2.62
N ILE A 112 10.17 -1.28 -3.43
CA ILE A 112 10.81 -2.47 -3.97
C ILE A 112 11.24 -2.19 -5.41
N ALA A 113 12.51 -2.43 -5.71
CA ALA A 113 13.02 -2.36 -7.07
C ALA A 113 12.67 -3.66 -7.81
N ALA A 114 11.96 -3.51 -8.93
CA ALA A 114 11.59 -4.64 -9.79
C ALA A 114 12.84 -5.25 -10.44
N VAL A 115 13.22 -6.47 -10.04
CA VAL A 115 14.36 -7.22 -10.59
C VAL A 115 13.92 -8.65 -10.85
N PRO A 116 13.99 -9.17 -12.09
CA PRO A 116 13.64 -10.55 -12.39
C PRO A 116 14.48 -11.55 -11.60
N ASP A 117 13.89 -12.67 -11.19
CA ASP A 117 14.58 -13.73 -10.45
C ASP A 117 15.85 -14.25 -11.11
N GLN A 118 15.88 -14.29 -12.44
CA GLN A 118 17.05 -14.74 -13.16
C GLN A 118 18.25 -13.82 -12.94
N ASP A 119 18.01 -12.52 -12.78
CA ASP A 119 19.04 -11.52 -12.56
C ASP A 119 19.32 -11.32 -11.06
N HIS A 120 18.33 -11.57 -10.20
CA HIS A 120 18.48 -11.50 -8.74
C HIS A 120 19.14 -12.76 -8.14
N TRP A 121 18.55 -13.92 -8.39
CA TRP A 121 18.87 -15.21 -7.76
C TRP A 121 19.52 -16.23 -8.71
N GLY A 122 19.49 -15.98 -10.01
CA GLY A 122 20.03 -16.91 -11.00
C GLY A 122 19.10 -18.08 -11.35
N VAL A 123 17.84 -18.02 -10.94
CA VAL A 123 16.81 -19.06 -11.17
C VAL A 123 15.65 -18.51 -11.99
N VAL A 124 14.82 -19.40 -12.55
CA VAL A 124 13.74 -19.01 -13.47
C VAL A 124 12.57 -18.32 -12.77
N ASP A 125 12.16 -18.83 -11.60
CA ASP A 125 10.97 -18.40 -10.86
C ASP A 125 11.17 -18.86 -9.40
N ARG A 126 11.13 -17.92 -8.46
CA ARG A 126 11.31 -18.11 -7.01
C ARG A 126 10.47 -17.07 -6.29
N TRP A 127 9.39 -17.55 -5.71
CA TRP A 127 8.52 -16.73 -4.89
C TRP A 127 9.09 -16.60 -3.48
N ASP A 128 9.27 -15.38 -3.00
CA ASP A 128 9.62 -15.07 -1.60
C ASP A 128 9.16 -13.65 -1.20
N TYR A 129 9.53 -13.19 0.00
CA TYR A 129 9.41 -11.77 0.32
C TYR A 129 10.63 -10.97 -0.15
N PRO A 130 10.43 -9.75 -0.71
CA PRO A 130 11.51 -8.89 -1.17
C PRO A 130 12.14 -8.12 0.01
N ASP A 131 12.61 -8.83 1.03
CA ASP A 131 13.10 -8.26 2.29
C ASP A 131 14.42 -7.47 2.12
N ASP A 132 15.16 -7.71 1.03
CA ASP A 132 16.34 -6.94 0.63
C ASP A 132 16.02 -5.73 -0.26
N GLY A 133 14.74 -5.48 -0.52
CA GLY A 133 14.26 -4.39 -1.37
C GLY A 133 14.25 -4.71 -2.86
N LEU A 134 14.56 -5.95 -3.26
CA LEU A 134 14.54 -6.42 -4.65
C LEU A 134 13.53 -7.56 -4.79
N GLY A 135 12.79 -7.58 -5.88
CA GLY A 135 11.89 -8.68 -6.22
C GLY A 135 11.16 -8.41 -7.52
N ASP A 136 10.49 -9.41 -8.08
CA ASP A 136 9.66 -9.23 -9.27
C ASP A 136 8.17 -9.28 -8.94
N CYS A 137 7.34 -9.79 -9.86
CA CYS A 137 5.91 -9.61 -9.78
C CYS A 137 5.26 -10.37 -8.62
N GLU A 138 5.65 -11.61 -8.36
CA GLU A 138 5.13 -12.40 -7.26
C GLU A 138 5.53 -11.83 -5.90
N ASP A 139 6.80 -11.44 -5.73
CA ASP A 139 7.36 -11.01 -4.45
C ASP A 139 6.68 -9.72 -3.99
N MET A 140 6.51 -8.78 -4.93
CA MET A 140 5.83 -7.52 -4.66
C MET A 140 4.35 -7.76 -4.31
N GLN A 141 3.69 -8.72 -4.95
CA GLN A 141 2.29 -9.03 -4.67
C GLN A 141 2.11 -9.76 -3.32
N LEU A 142 3.02 -10.66 -2.98
CA LEU A 142 3.09 -11.29 -1.66
C LEU A 142 3.27 -10.24 -0.56
N LEU A 143 4.18 -9.29 -0.75
CA LEU A 143 4.37 -8.19 0.20
C LEU A 143 3.11 -7.32 0.33
N LYS A 144 2.46 -6.96 -0.78
CA LYS A 144 1.19 -6.20 -0.73
C LYS A 144 0.13 -6.94 0.08
N ARG A 145 -0.03 -8.25 -0.16
CA ARG A 145 -0.99 -9.07 0.58
C ARG A 145 -0.67 -9.06 2.07
N LYS A 146 0.59 -9.30 2.45
CA LYS A 146 1.05 -9.25 3.85
C LYS A 146 0.71 -7.92 4.52
N LEU A 147 1.05 -6.79 3.89
CA LEU A 147 0.79 -5.47 4.44
C LEU A 147 -0.71 -5.16 4.58
N LEU A 148 -1.57 -5.70 3.70
CA LEU A 148 -3.02 -5.56 3.81
C LEU A 148 -3.60 -6.42 4.93
N VAL A 149 -3.08 -7.64 5.11
CA VAL A 149 -3.43 -8.50 6.27
C VAL A 149 -3.03 -7.83 7.58
N GLU A 150 -1.85 -7.21 7.64
CA GLU A 150 -1.40 -6.43 8.80
C GLU A 150 -2.30 -5.22 9.09
N ARG A 151 -3.02 -4.70 8.07
CA ARG A 151 -4.06 -3.66 8.21
C ARG A 151 -5.44 -4.22 8.56
N GLY A 152 -5.54 -5.53 8.79
CA GLY A 152 -6.76 -6.21 9.20
C GLY A 152 -7.70 -6.62 8.06
N LEU A 153 -7.24 -6.58 6.80
CA LEU A 153 -8.03 -7.10 5.67
C LEU A 153 -7.92 -8.64 5.63
N PRO A 154 -9.00 -9.36 5.31
CA PRO A 154 -9.01 -10.81 5.29
C PRO A 154 -8.15 -11.37 4.15
N GLN A 155 -7.23 -12.26 4.49
CA GLN A 155 -6.36 -12.92 3.52
C GLN A 155 -7.18 -13.75 2.53
N ARG A 156 -8.28 -14.39 2.98
CA ARG A 156 -9.16 -15.19 2.11
C ARG A 156 -9.74 -14.42 0.91
N ALA A 157 -9.89 -13.10 1.03
CA ALA A 157 -10.34 -12.23 -0.05
C ALA A 157 -9.21 -11.78 -1.01
N MET A 158 -7.94 -12.05 -0.68
CA MET A 158 -6.74 -11.58 -1.39
C MET A 158 -5.94 -12.75 -1.96
N ARG A 159 -5.97 -12.92 -3.28
CA ARG A 159 -5.57 -14.14 -3.97
C ARG A 159 -4.51 -13.87 -5.02
N MET A 160 -3.38 -14.55 -4.90
CA MET A 160 -2.35 -14.59 -5.93
C MET A 160 -2.95 -15.16 -7.21
N THR A 161 -2.73 -14.44 -8.31
CA THR A 161 -3.35 -14.74 -9.60
C THR A 161 -2.30 -14.62 -10.69
N VAL A 162 -2.18 -15.68 -11.49
CA VAL A 162 -1.33 -15.74 -12.68
C VAL A 162 -2.14 -15.26 -13.88
N VAL A 163 -1.55 -14.33 -14.62
CA VAL A 163 -2.12 -13.77 -15.84
C VAL A 163 -1.10 -13.84 -16.97
N ILE A 164 -1.58 -13.57 -18.19
CA ILE A 164 -0.74 -13.19 -19.33
C ILE A 164 -0.94 -11.69 -19.53
N ASP A 165 0.16 -10.95 -19.55
CA ASP A 165 0.15 -9.50 -19.65
C ASP A 165 -0.08 -9.01 -21.10
N GLU A 166 -0.06 -7.69 -21.31
CA GLU A 166 -0.32 -7.10 -22.63
C GLU A 166 0.78 -7.39 -23.67
N LEU A 167 1.96 -7.82 -23.22
CA LEU A 167 3.09 -8.21 -24.07
C LEU A 167 3.09 -9.73 -24.33
N GLY A 168 2.19 -10.48 -23.72
CA GLY A 168 2.11 -11.93 -23.85
C GLY A 168 3.01 -12.69 -22.86
N ALA A 169 3.63 -12.00 -21.90
CA ALA A 169 4.45 -12.62 -20.86
C ALA A 169 3.58 -13.14 -19.71
N GLY A 170 4.06 -14.16 -18.99
CA GLY A 170 3.49 -14.51 -17.70
C GLY A 170 3.66 -13.35 -16.72
N HIS A 171 2.68 -13.15 -15.83
CA HIS A 171 2.70 -12.13 -14.78
C HIS A 171 1.93 -12.59 -13.54
N ALA A 172 2.38 -12.21 -12.35
CA ALA A 172 1.65 -12.40 -11.10
C ALA A 172 1.01 -11.08 -10.64
N VAL A 173 -0.26 -11.14 -10.23
CA VAL A 173 -0.99 -10.02 -9.65
C VAL A 173 -1.71 -10.43 -8.38
N LEU A 174 -2.06 -9.43 -7.55
CA LEU A 174 -2.85 -9.64 -6.35
C LEU A 174 -4.30 -9.27 -6.67
N ARG A 175 -5.15 -10.29 -6.75
CA ARG A 175 -6.59 -10.10 -6.91
C ARG A 175 -7.24 -9.93 -5.55
N VAL A 176 -7.99 -8.84 -5.38
CA VAL A 176 -8.74 -8.54 -4.15
C VAL A 176 -10.23 -8.58 -4.48
N ARG A 177 -10.94 -9.52 -3.86
CA ARG A 177 -12.39 -9.64 -4.01
C ARG A 177 -13.11 -8.67 -3.11
N THR A 178 -13.97 -7.84 -3.71
CA THR A 178 -14.78 -6.87 -2.98
C THR A 178 -16.27 -7.06 -3.22
N ASP A 179 -17.11 -6.37 -2.46
CA ASP A 179 -18.55 -6.31 -2.70
C ASP A 179 -18.94 -5.51 -3.97
N LEU A 180 -17.97 -4.84 -4.61
CA LEU A 180 -18.14 -4.14 -5.89
C LEU A 180 -17.38 -4.80 -7.05
N GLY A 181 -16.87 -6.02 -6.84
CA GLY A 181 -16.16 -6.82 -7.84
C GLY A 181 -14.69 -7.08 -7.52
N ASP A 182 -14.02 -7.81 -8.41
CA ASP A 182 -12.60 -8.14 -8.26
C ASP A 182 -11.70 -6.97 -8.72
N LEU A 183 -10.83 -6.50 -7.81
CA LEU A 183 -9.82 -5.47 -8.05
C LEU A 183 -8.43 -6.08 -8.17
N ILE A 184 -7.53 -5.39 -8.87
CA ILE A 184 -6.18 -5.86 -9.15
C ILE A 184 -5.16 -4.84 -8.64
N LEU A 185 -4.30 -5.31 -7.75
CA LEU A 185 -3.09 -4.65 -7.33
C LEU A 185 -1.91 -5.26 -8.10
N ASP A 186 -1.02 -4.41 -8.58
CA ASP A 186 -0.03 -4.77 -9.59
C ASP A 186 1.22 -3.88 -9.46
N ASN A 187 2.41 -4.42 -9.71
CA ASN A 187 3.66 -3.67 -9.75
C ASN A 187 3.92 -2.93 -11.07
N LYS A 188 3.22 -3.28 -12.16
CA LYS A 188 3.34 -2.57 -13.44
C LYS A 188 2.67 -1.18 -13.42
N ARG A 189 1.81 -0.88 -12.43
CA ARG A 189 1.06 0.38 -12.34
C ARG A 189 0.65 0.73 -10.90
N ASP A 190 0.66 2.03 -10.58
CA ASP A 190 0.21 2.53 -9.26
C ASP A 190 -1.33 2.48 -9.11
N ALA A 191 -2.08 2.54 -10.21
CA ALA A 191 -3.54 2.52 -10.19
C ALA A 191 -4.08 1.13 -9.86
N VAL A 192 -4.97 1.03 -8.87
CA VAL A 192 -5.77 -0.18 -8.61
C VAL A 192 -6.94 -0.21 -9.59
N LEU A 193 -7.08 -1.28 -10.35
CA LEU A 193 -8.06 -1.37 -11.44
C LEU A 193 -9.02 -2.54 -11.25
N PRO A 194 -10.28 -2.43 -11.71
CA PRO A 194 -11.12 -3.59 -11.95
C PRO A 194 -10.45 -4.55 -12.94
N TRP A 195 -10.62 -5.86 -12.74
CA TRP A 195 -9.90 -6.86 -13.52
C TRP A 195 -10.10 -6.73 -15.03
N GLN A 196 -11.29 -6.35 -15.52
CA GLN A 196 -11.58 -6.17 -16.94
C GLN A 196 -10.85 -4.98 -17.57
N GLN A 197 -10.39 -4.02 -16.76
CA GLN A 197 -9.70 -2.82 -17.24
C GLN A 197 -8.17 -2.99 -17.27
N THR A 198 -7.66 -4.11 -16.77
CA THR A 198 -6.22 -4.39 -16.78
C THR A 198 -5.66 -4.65 -18.18
N GLY A 199 -6.47 -5.22 -19.07
CA GLY A 199 -6.02 -5.72 -20.37
C GLY A 199 -5.40 -7.11 -20.34
N TYR A 200 -5.36 -7.76 -19.17
CA TYR A 200 -4.75 -9.07 -18.98
C TYR A 200 -5.65 -10.23 -19.37
N VAL A 201 -5.03 -11.35 -19.72
CA VAL A 201 -5.71 -12.64 -19.83
C VAL A 201 -5.51 -13.40 -18.52
N TYR A 202 -6.59 -13.68 -17.80
CA TYR A 202 -6.54 -14.38 -16.53
C TYR A 202 -6.45 -15.88 -16.75
N VAL A 203 -5.43 -16.50 -16.16
CA VAL A 203 -5.10 -17.90 -16.39
C VAL A 203 -5.61 -18.75 -15.23
N LYS A 204 -5.00 -18.57 -14.05
CA LYS A 204 -5.31 -19.34 -12.85
C LYS A 204 -4.96 -18.53 -11.60
N GLY A 205 -5.52 -18.89 -10.46
CA GLY A 205 -5.19 -18.25 -9.19
C GLY A 205 -5.63 -19.06 -7.98
N GLU A 206 -5.29 -18.60 -6.79
CA GLU A 206 -5.75 -19.21 -5.55
C GLU A 206 -7.29 -19.28 -5.50
N GLY A 207 -7.80 -20.40 -4.97
CA GLY A 207 -9.21 -20.59 -4.65
C GLY A 207 -9.61 -19.96 -3.31
N ALA A 208 -10.91 -20.01 -2.99
CA ALA A 208 -11.47 -19.47 -1.74
C ALA A 208 -11.67 -20.52 -0.64
N GLU A 209 -11.71 -21.80 -1.03
CA GLU A 209 -12.23 -22.90 -0.20
C GLU A 209 -11.12 -23.86 0.30
N GLY A 210 -9.86 -23.53 0.05
CA GLY A 210 -8.70 -24.30 0.50
C GLY A 210 -7.46 -24.06 -0.35
N LYS A 211 -6.45 -24.94 -0.24
CA LYS A 211 -5.17 -24.82 -0.96
C LYS A 211 -5.26 -25.00 -2.48
N ALA A 212 -6.43 -25.38 -2.99
CA ALA A 212 -6.64 -25.58 -4.41
C ALA A 212 -6.59 -24.26 -5.17
N TRP A 213 -6.04 -24.32 -6.39
CA TRP A 213 -6.11 -23.22 -7.34
C TRP A 213 -7.30 -23.45 -8.28
N VAL A 214 -7.69 -22.41 -9.01
CA VAL A 214 -8.76 -22.47 -10.01
C VAL A 214 -8.30 -21.88 -11.33
N TRP A 215 -8.81 -22.42 -12.43
CA TRP A 215 -8.68 -21.82 -13.76
C TRP A 215 -9.70 -20.69 -13.94
N PHE A 216 -9.37 -19.69 -14.75
CA PHE A 216 -10.29 -18.61 -15.16
C PHE A 216 -10.65 -18.67 -16.65
N GLY A 217 -9.92 -19.48 -17.43
CA GLY A 217 -10.11 -19.64 -18.87
C GLY A 217 -9.55 -20.96 -19.38
N ASP A 218 -9.33 -21.06 -20.69
CA ASP A 218 -8.84 -22.24 -21.41
C ASP A 218 -7.37 -22.09 -21.88
N ARG A 219 -6.73 -20.96 -21.58
CA ARG A 219 -5.34 -20.69 -21.95
C ARG A 219 -4.36 -21.52 -21.11
N ILE A 220 -3.34 -22.06 -21.78
CA ILE A 220 -2.25 -22.77 -21.12
C ILE A 220 -1.53 -21.80 -20.18
N ALA A 221 -1.29 -22.23 -18.94
CA ALA A 221 -0.56 -21.42 -17.98
C ALA A 221 0.90 -21.23 -18.38
N PRO A 222 1.45 -20.02 -18.23
CA PRO A 222 2.88 -19.80 -18.35
C PRO A 222 3.62 -20.59 -17.25
N THR A 223 4.84 -21.00 -17.55
CA THR A 223 5.67 -21.80 -16.64
C THR A 223 6.31 -20.95 -15.53
N ALA A 224 6.45 -19.64 -15.76
CA ALA A 224 7.00 -18.64 -14.85
C ALA A 224 6.11 -17.39 -14.85
N THR A 225 6.11 -16.64 -13.76
CA THR A 225 5.36 -15.39 -13.64
C THR A 225 6.15 -14.16 -14.05
N ALA A 226 7.47 -14.25 -14.27
CA ALA A 226 8.27 -13.12 -14.76
C ALA A 226 9.21 -13.50 -15.92
N ALA A 227 8.66 -14.07 -17.02
CA ALA A 227 9.48 -14.44 -18.18
C ALA A 227 9.98 -13.18 -18.95
N LYS A 228 11.29 -13.14 -19.25
CA LYS A 228 12.01 -12.05 -19.96
C LYS A 228 11.36 -11.58 -21.26
#